data_AF-A0AAJ3FG67-F1
#
_entry.id   AF-A0AAJ3FG67-F1
#
_cell.length_a   1.000
_cell.length_b   1.000
_cell.length_c   1.000
_cell.angle_alpha   90.00
_cell.angle_beta   90.00
_cell.angle_gamma   90.00
#
_symmetry.space_group_name_H-M   'P 1'
#
loop_
_entity.id
_entity.type
_entity.pdbx_description
1 polymer ?
#
loop_
_entity_poly.entity_id
_entity_poly.type
_entity_poly.pdbx_seq_one_letter_code
_entity_poly.pdbx_strand_id
1 'polypeptide(L)'
;MKNRDRLHLYHSADDMDKSSLEAYEQKLKMLLYEWEKVYTYGDAESMCTDGIILNRYRKEILQLKSKLNLLGSKLECEIPEIMPEEYMAQAEKIRTQALKALEEYQASSDYRYLMAKLFCMSKKQREQTGVMEIYGKVHSLFNAVSEDNLVVMRELGVPGMLLDQIQESVKKVRSIPLRTTEIPQKQAVKTDEDWQIQGQLNIYDLELA
;
A
#
# COMPACT_ATOMS: atom_id res chain seq x y z
N MET A 1 -4.98 15.28 75.58
CA MET A 1 -3.98 14.98 74.53
C MET A 1 -4.70 14.27 73.38
N LYS A 2 -4.59 14.88 72.18
CA LYS A 2 -4.82 14.36 70.83
C LYS A 2 -6.23 13.82 70.48
N ASN A 3 -7.04 14.73 69.95
CA ASN A 3 -7.88 14.47 68.79
C ASN A 3 -7.05 13.75 67.72
N ARG A 4 -7.57 12.63 67.22
CA ARG A 4 -7.11 12.02 65.98
C ARG A 4 -8.29 12.09 65.02
N ASP A 5 -8.30 13.16 64.24
CA ASP A 5 -9.18 13.32 63.09
C ASP A 5 -8.96 12.16 62.14
N ARG A 6 -9.97 11.28 62.06
CA ARG A 6 -10.04 10.22 61.07
C ARG A 6 -10.74 10.84 59.87
N LEU A 7 -9.96 11.44 58.96
CA LEU A 7 -10.46 11.85 57.64
C LEU A 7 -10.88 10.58 56.89
N HIS A 8 -12.17 10.26 56.95
CA HIS A 8 -12.77 9.31 56.02
C HIS A 8 -12.96 10.05 54.69
N LEU A 9 -11.99 9.89 53.77
CA LEU A 9 -12.23 10.13 52.36
C LEU A 9 -13.24 9.07 51.88
N TYR A 10 -14.53 9.40 51.97
CA TYR A 10 -15.56 8.76 51.18
C TYR A 10 -15.44 9.31 49.77
N HIS A 11 -14.81 8.55 48.87
CA HIS A 11 -15.13 8.70 47.45
C HIS A 11 -16.53 8.09 47.28
N SER A 12 -17.54 8.96 47.15
CA SER A 12 -18.93 8.54 46.92
C SER A 12 -19.00 7.76 45.60
N ALA A 13 -19.91 6.79 45.49
CA ALA A 13 -20.19 6.12 44.22
C ALA A 13 -20.51 7.14 43.09
N ASP A 14 -21.03 8.31 43.44
CA ASP A 14 -21.28 9.44 42.54
C ASP A 14 -19.99 10.01 41.90
N ASP A 15 -18.85 10.00 42.63
CA ASP A 15 -17.57 10.50 42.10
C ASP A 15 -16.96 9.51 41.09
N MET A 16 -17.18 8.20 41.29
CA MET A 16 -16.78 7.15 40.36
C MET A 16 -17.59 7.21 39.06
N ASP A 17 -18.90 7.49 39.15
CA ASP A 17 -19.78 7.62 37.98
C ASP A 17 -19.50 8.93 37.20
N LYS A 18 -19.21 10.03 37.90
CA LYS A 18 -18.85 11.31 37.26
C LYS A 18 -17.49 11.25 36.55
N SER A 19 -16.48 10.65 37.18
CA SER A 19 -15.16 10.43 36.57
C SER A 19 -15.27 9.53 35.33
N SER A 20 -16.11 8.50 35.39
CA SER A 20 -16.39 7.61 34.25
C SER A 20 -17.14 8.32 33.12
N LEU A 21 -18.08 9.20 33.45
CA LEU A 21 -18.81 10.03 32.48
C LEU A 21 -17.86 10.94 31.70
N GLU A 22 -17.04 11.72 32.40
CA GLU A 22 -16.06 12.64 31.80
C GLU A 22 -15.07 11.89 30.89
N ALA A 23 -14.60 10.72 31.32
CA ALA A 23 -13.72 9.88 30.51
C ALA A 23 -14.39 9.39 29.21
N TYR A 24 -15.67 9.01 29.27
CA TYR A 24 -16.42 8.62 28.07
C TYR A 24 -16.70 9.80 27.13
N GLU A 25 -17.01 10.98 27.65
CA GLU A 25 -17.18 12.18 26.84
C GLU A 25 -15.88 12.58 26.14
N GLN A 26 -14.74 12.50 26.84
CA GLN A 26 -13.43 12.75 26.24
C GLN A 26 -13.10 11.72 25.16
N LYS A 27 -13.37 10.44 25.40
CA LYS A 27 -13.18 9.39 24.40
C LYS A 27 -14.05 9.61 23.17
N LEU A 28 -15.28 10.10 23.33
CA LEU A 28 -16.17 10.40 22.21
C LEU A 28 -15.61 11.52 21.33
N LYS A 29 -15.12 12.60 21.95
CA LYS A 29 -14.47 13.71 21.23
C LYS A 29 -13.24 13.24 20.47
N MET A 30 -12.42 12.38 21.08
CA MET A 30 -11.25 11.79 20.43
C MET A 30 -11.64 10.93 19.22
N LEU A 31 -12.66 10.07 19.34
CA LEU A 31 -13.11 9.24 18.23
C LEU A 31 -13.68 10.07 17.08
N LEU A 32 -14.44 11.13 17.38
CA LEU A 32 -14.93 12.06 16.36
C LEU A 32 -13.79 12.77 15.63
N TYR A 33 -12.77 13.20 16.39
CA TYR A 33 -11.57 13.81 15.81
C TYR A 33 -10.81 12.85 14.89
N GLU A 34 -10.57 11.61 15.32
CA GLU A 34 -9.88 10.62 14.48
C GLU A 34 -10.72 10.24 13.26
N TRP A 35 -12.05 10.14 13.39
CA TRP A 35 -12.95 9.93 12.24
C TRP A 35 -12.78 11.06 11.21
N GLU A 36 -12.84 12.33 11.65
CA GLU A 36 -12.72 13.50 10.77
C GLU A 36 -11.33 13.56 10.10
N LYS A 37 -10.29 13.23 10.86
CA LYS A 37 -8.91 13.18 10.36
C LYS A 37 -8.77 12.12 9.27
N VAL A 38 -9.27 10.90 9.48
CA VAL A 38 -9.24 9.84 8.46
C VAL A 38 -10.13 10.21 7.27
N TYR A 39 -11.28 10.83 7.50
CA TYR A 39 -12.17 11.28 6.43
C TYR A 39 -11.47 12.29 5.50
N THR A 40 -10.71 13.21 6.09
CA THR A 40 -10.03 14.31 5.38
C THR A 40 -8.71 13.88 4.73
N TYR A 41 -7.90 13.09 5.46
CA TYR A 41 -6.51 12.81 5.10
C TYR A 41 -6.23 11.35 4.77
N GLY A 42 -7.16 10.46 5.10
CA GLY A 42 -6.96 9.01 5.04
C GLY A 42 -6.11 8.49 6.19
N ASP A 43 -5.98 7.18 6.26
CA ASP A 43 -5.04 6.51 7.15
C ASP A 43 -3.87 5.92 6.35
N ALA A 44 -2.72 6.60 6.41
CA ALA A 44 -1.53 6.23 5.64
C ALA A 44 -0.92 4.89 6.09
N GLU A 45 -1.15 4.46 7.33
CA GLU A 45 -0.56 3.25 7.89
C GLU A 45 -1.43 2.00 7.65
N SER A 46 -2.68 2.20 7.25
CA SER A 46 -3.61 1.09 7.05
C SER A 46 -3.39 0.37 5.73
N MET A 47 -3.52 -0.96 5.75
CA MET A 47 -3.54 -1.82 4.57
C MET A 47 -4.96 -2.09 4.04
N CYS A 48 -5.93 -1.27 4.42
CA CYS A 48 -7.29 -1.32 3.89
C CYS A 48 -7.80 0.08 3.51
N THR A 49 -8.98 0.12 2.91
CA THR A 49 -9.64 1.35 2.51
C THR A 49 -10.07 2.19 3.71
N ASP A 50 -10.08 3.52 3.55
CA ASP A 50 -10.45 4.44 4.63
C ASP A 50 -11.92 4.24 5.05
N GLY A 51 -12.80 3.83 4.13
CA GLY A 51 -14.19 3.50 4.42
C GLY A 51 -14.37 2.45 5.51
N ILE A 52 -13.55 1.39 5.50
CA ILE A 52 -13.58 0.34 6.53
C ILE A 52 -13.20 0.92 7.90
N ILE A 53 -12.19 1.79 7.94
CA ILE A 53 -11.69 2.43 9.17
C ILE A 53 -12.74 3.41 9.73
N LEU A 54 -13.31 4.23 8.86
CA LEU A 54 -14.36 5.20 9.20
C LEU A 54 -15.60 4.50 9.77
N ASN A 55 -16.00 3.37 9.17
CA ASN A 55 -17.13 2.58 9.67
C ASN A 55 -16.84 1.92 11.02
N ARG A 56 -15.58 1.55 11.29
CA ARG A 56 -15.15 1.09 12.62
C ARG A 56 -15.28 2.20 13.66
N TYR A 57 -14.71 3.39 13.40
CA TYR A 57 -14.84 4.54 14.29
C TYR A 57 -16.30 4.90 14.53
N ARG A 58 -17.11 4.93 13.47
CA ARG A 58 -18.55 5.17 13.56
C ARG A 58 -19.25 4.18 14.49
N LYS A 59 -18.91 2.88 14.43
CA LYS A 59 -19.47 1.85 15.32
C LYS A 59 -19.09 2.12 16.78
N GLU A 60 -17.84 2.49 17.04
CA GLU A 60 -17.38 2.83 18.40
C GLU A 60 -18.06 4.09 18.93
N ILE A 61 -18.25 5.12 18.10
CA ILE A 61 -18.99 6.35 18.41
C ILE A 61 -20.44 6.02 18.80
N LEU A 62 -21.14 5.18 18.03
CA LEU A 62 -22.51 4.77 18.36
C LEU A 62 -22.60 4.08 19.72
N GLN A 63 -21.72 3.12 19.98
CA GLN A 63 -21.69 2.38 21.25
C GLN A 63 -21.44 3.31 22.42
N LEU A 64 -20.50 4.24 22.26
CA LEU A 64 -20.13 5.18 23.30
C LEU A 64 -21.24 6.22 23.55
N LYS A 65 -21.90 6.73 22.50
CA LYS A 65 -23.06 7.60 22.62
C LYS A 65 -24.21 6.90 23.36
N SER A 66 -24.49 5.64 23.03
CA SER A 66 -25.51 4.86 23.76
C SER A 66 -25.17 4.73 25.25
N LYS A 67 -23.89 4.52 25.58
CA LYS A 67 -23.44 4.44 26.97
C LYS A 67 -23.56 5.78 27.70
N LEU A 68 -23.16 6.86 27.06
CA LEU A 68 -23.27 8.22 27.59
C LEU A 68 -24.73 8.61 27.88
N ASN A 69 -25.65 8.24 26.99
CA ASN A 69 -27.08 8.47 27.21
C ASN A 69 -27.60 7.73 28.44
N LEU A 70 -27.17 6.48 28.67
CA LEU A 70 -27.55 5.70 29.86
C LEU A 70 -27.00 6.30 31.15
N LEU A 71 -25.84 6.97 31.09
CA LEU A 71 -25.23 7.68 32.21
C LEU A 71 -25.75 9.11 32.40
N GLY A 72 -26.74 9.54 31.60
CA GLY A 72 -27.35 10.87 31.72
C GLY A 72 -26.51 12.02 31.15
N SER A 73 -25.56 11.73 30.25
CA SER A 73 -24.82 12.78 29.53
C SER A 73 -25.77 13.65 28.72
N LYS A 74 -25.51 14.96 28.71
CA LYS A 74 -26.20 15.95 27.86
C LYS A 74 -25.38 16.29 26.60
N LEU A 75 -24.30 15.55 26.34
CA LEU A 75 -23.42 15.82 25.21
C LEU A 75 -24.15 15.46 23.90
N GLU A 76 -24.54 16.49 23.16
CA GLU A 76 -25.03 16.33 21.80
C GLU A 76 -23.85 16.11 20.86
N CYS A 77 -23.95 15.06 20.05
CA CYS A 77 -22.99 14.78 18.98
C CYS A 77 -23.73 14.22 17.78
N GLU A 78 -23.35 14.69 16.59
CA GLU A 78 -23.80 14.11 15.34
C GLU A 78 -23.07 12.79 15.11
N ILE A 79 -23.82 11.81 14.63
CA ILE A 79 -23.25 10.51 14.27
C ILE A 79 -22.81 10.60 12.82
N PRO A 80 -21.53 10.36 12.50
CA PRO A 80 -21.07 10.36 11.13
C PRO A 80 -21.83 9.35 10.26
N GLU A 81 -21.97 9.64 8.98
CA GLU A 81 -22.62 8.75 8.02
C GLU A 81 -21.86 7.43 7.86
N ILE A 82 -22.56 6.40 7.38
CA ILE A 82 -21.89 5.15 6.96
C ILE A 82 -21.16 5.45 5.66
N MET A 83 -19.87 5.14 5.60
CA MET A 83 -19.07 5.31 4.40
C MET A 83 -19.12 4.04 3.54
N PRO A 84 -19.06 4.16 2.20
CA PRO A 84 -18.80 3.00 1.33
C PRO A 84 -17.53 2.29 1.76
N GLU A 85 -17.47 0.96 1.71
CA GLU A 85 -16.29 0.22 2.15
C GLU A 85 -15.07 0.56 1.28
N GLU A 86 -15.29 0.81 -0.02
CA GLU A 86 -14.30 1.20 -1.01
C GLU A 86 -13.84 2.67 -0.90
N TYR A 87 -14.42 3.46 -0.01
CA TYR A 87 -14.06 4.87 0.15
C TYR A 87 -12.57 5.05 0.48
N MET A 88 -11.93 5.98 -0.23
CA MET A 88 -10.54 6.39 -0.02
C MET A 88 -10.46 7.91 0.03
N ALA A 89 -9.94 8.43 1.14
CA ALA A 89 -9.67 9.85 1.26
C ALA A 89 -8.51 10.23 0.34
N GLN A 90 -8.56 11.43 -0.22
CA GLN A 90 -7.53 11.95 -1.13
C GLN A 90 -7.23 11.06 -2.34
N ALA A 91 -8.21 10.28 -2.82
CA ALA A 91 -8.04 9.33 -3.93
C ALA A 91 -7.32 9.92 -5.14
N GLU A 92 -7.68 11.13 -5.57
CA GLU A 92 -7.06 11.78 -6.73
C GLU A 92 -5.59 12.14 -6.51
N LYS A 93 -5.25 12.57 -5.29
CA LYS A 93 -3.86 12.84 -4.91
C LYS A 93 -3.05 11.56 -4.88
N ILE A 94 -3.62 10.47 -4.37
CA ILE A 94 -2.99 9.14 -4.36
C ILE A 94 -2.69 8.70 -5.80
N ARG A 95 -3.66 8.80 -6.72
CA ARG A 95 -3.45 8.49 -8.15
C ARG A 95 -2.35 9.34 -8.77
N THR A 96 -2.40 10.65 -8.54
CA THR A 96 -1.42 11.60 -9.08
C THR A 96 0.00 11.27 -8.59
N GLN A 97 0.15 10.96 -7.30
CA GLN A 97 1.43 10.59 -6.71
C GLN A 97 1.94 9.25 -7.29
N ALA A 98 1.09 8.23 -7.36
CA ALA A 98 1.44 6.93 -7.90
C ALA A 98 1.90 6.99 -9.37
N LEU A 99 1.18 7.74 -10.21
CA LEU A 99 1.56 7.96 -11.61
C LEU A 99 2.93 8.63 -11.71
N LYS A 100 3.15 9.70 -10.93
CA LYS A 100 4.43 10.39 -10.89
C LYS A 100 5.58 9.48 -10.43
N ALA A 101 5.35 8.66 -9.41
CA ALA A 101 6.36 7.70 -8.94
C ALA A 101 6.71 6.68 -10.03
N LEU A 102 5.72 6.16 -10.77
CA LEU A 102 5.97 5.26 -11.91
C LEU A 102 6.77 5.93 -13.02
N GLU A 103 6.42 7.16 -13.41
CA GLU A 103 7.16 7.94 -14.41
C GLU A 103 8.63 8.13 -13.99
N GLU A 104 8.87 8.46 -12.72
CA GLU A 104 10.22 8.59 -12.16
C GLU A 104 11.03 7.29 -12.28
N TYR A 105 10.44 6.15 -11.91
CA TYR A 105 11.12 4.86 -11.99
C TYR A 105 11.37 4.42 -13.44
N GLN A 106 10.43 4.68 -14.35
CA GLN A 106 10.59 4.37 -15.78
C GLN A 106 11.66 5.23 -16.45
N ALA A 107 11.75 6.52 -16.08
CA ALA A 107 12.77 7.43 -16.58
C ALA A 107 14.18 7.13 -16.02
N SER A 108 14.27 6.53 -14.82
CA SER A 108 15.52 6.25 -14.13
C SER A 108 16.46 5.33 -14.93
N SER A 109 17.66 5.82 -15.24
CA SER A 109 18.72 5.01 -15.86
C SER A 109 19.20 3.90 -14.94
N ASP A 110 19.20 4.14 -13.63
CA ASP A 110 19.63 3.18 -12.62
C ASP A 110 18.65 2.01 -12.51
N TYR A 111 17.35 2.31 -12.49
CA TYR A 111 16.33 1.28 -12.51
C TYR A 111 16.40 0.44 -13.80
N ARG A 112 16.49 1.09 -14.97
CA ARG A 112 16.66 0.39 -16.26
C ARG A 112 17.93 -0.49 -16.28
N TYR A 113 19.03 -0.02 -15.70
CA TYR A 113 20.25 -0.81 -15.55
C TYR A 113 20.02 -2.07 -14.72
N LEU A 114 19.36 -1.95 -13.56
CA LEU A 114 19.02 -3.10 -12.72
C LEU A 114 18.15 -4.12 -13.46
N MET A 115 17.14 -3.66 -14.20
CA MET A 115 16.25 -4.54 -14.97
C MET A 115 17.01 -5.28 -16.06
N ALA A 116 17.92 -4.61 -16.77
CA ALA A 116 18.75 -5.24 -17.80
C ALA A 116 19.70 -6.31 -17.22
N LYS A 117 20.21 -6.11 -15.99
CA LYS A 117 21.10 -7.07 -15.34
C LYS A 117 20.39 -8.21 -14.61
N LEU A 118 19.07 -8.12 -14.42
CA LEU A 118 18.29 -9.11 -13.69
C LEU A 118 18.50 -10.55 -14.19
N PHE A 119 18.52 -10.73 -15.51
CA PHE A 119 18.71 -12.03 -16.17
C PHE A 119 20.15 -12.54 -16.12
N CYS A 120 21.13 -11.67 -15.88
CA CYS A 120 22.54 -12.05 -15.76
C CYS A 120 22.91 -12.53 -14.34
N MET A 121 21.97 -12.42 -13.39
CA MET A 121 22.18 -12.77 -11.98
C MET A 121 21.59 -14.13 -11.64
N SER A 122 22.33 -14.90 -10.83
CA SER A 122 21.81 -16.07 -10.13
C SER A 122 20.81 -15.68 -9.03
N LYS A 123 20.03 -16.64 -8.54
CA LYS A 123 19.08 -16.43 -7.43
C LYS A 123 19.75 -15.79 -6.21
N LYS A 124 20.91 -16.32 -5.79
CA LYS A 124 21.69 -15.80 -4.67
C LYS A 124 22.13 -14.36 -4.87
N GLN A 125 22.57 -14.00 -6.09
CA GLN A 125 22.97 -12.63 -6.40
C GLN A 125 21.78 -11.66 -6.38
N ARG A 126 20.61 -12.10 -6.85
CA ARG A 126 19.37 -11.31 -6.79
C ARG A 126 18.94 -11.02 -5.36
N GLU A 127 19.05 -12.01 -4.47
CA GLU A 127 18.78 -11.84 -3.04
C GLU A 127 19.78 -10.87 -2.39
N GLN A 128 21.09 -11.04 -2.64
CA GLN A 128 22.14 -10.18 -2.07
C GLN A 128 22.06 -8.72 -2.52
N THR A 129 21.57 -8.47 -3.73
CA THR A 129 21.49 -7.14 -4.32
C THR A 129 20.17 -6.43 -4.01
N GLY A 130 19.15 -7.14 -3.52
CA GLY A 130 17.81 -6.59 -3.27
C GLY A 130 17.01 -6.25 -4.55
N VAL A 131 17.53 -6.61 -5.72
CA VAL A 131 16.95 -6.20 -7.02
C VAL A 131 15.52 -6.74 -7.24
N MET A 132 15.22 -7.93 -6.70
CA MET A 132 13.90 -8.56 -6.83
C MET A 132 12.85 -7.85 -5.97
N GLU A 133 13.24 -7.31 -4.82
CA GLU A 133 12.34 -6.54 -3.97
C GLU A 133 11.94 -5.24 -4.66
N ILE A 134 12.91 -4.53 -5.25
CA ILE A 134 12.69 -3.32 -6.02
C ILE A 134 11.79 -3.61 -7.23
N TYR A 135 12.11 -4.66 -8.00
CA TYR A 135 11.27 -5.10 -9.12
C TYR A 135 9.83 -5.37 -8.66
N GLY A 136 9.67 -6.14 -7.57
CA GLY A 136 8.37 -6.46 -7.01
C GLY A 136 7.57 -5.20 -6.64
N LYS A 137 8.18 -4.26 -5.92
CA LYS A 137 7.50 -3.01 -5.52
C LYS A 137 7.08 -2.16 -6.72
N VAL A 138 7.95 -1.95 -7.70
CA VAL A 138 7.62 -1.18 -8.90
C VAL A 138 6.54 -1.88 -9.73
N HIS A 139 6.62 -3.21 -9.87
CA HIS A 139 5.63 -3.98 -10.60
C HIS A 139 4.26 -3.98 -9.90
N SER A 140 4.23 -4.11 -8.56
CA SER A 140 3.00 -3.98 -7.77
C SER A 140 2.37 -2.60 -7.92
N LEU A 141 3.16 -1.53 -7.90
CA LEU A 141 2.66 -0.17 -8.14
C LEU A 141 2.09 -0.02 -9.56
N PHE A 142 2.73 -0.61 -10.57
CA PHE A 142 2.24 -0.60 -11.95
C PHE A 142 0.88 -1.30 -12.09
N ASN A 143 0.76 -2.50 -11.51
CA ASN A 143 -0.50 -3.24 -11.51
C ASN A 143 -1.57 -2.47 -10.72
N ALA A 144 -1.21 -1.88 -9.58
CA ALA A 144 -2.13 -1.07 -8.80
C ALA A 144 -2.71 0.09 -9.60
N VAL A 145 -1.88 0.85 -10.32
CA VAL A 145 -2.34 1.92 -11.23
C VAL A 145 -3.27 1.39 -12.31
N SER A 146 -2.98 0.22 -12.88
CA SER A 146 -3.81 -0.39 -13.93
C SER A 146 -5.18 -0.87 -13.41
N GLU A 147 -5.22 -1.33 -12.16
CA GLU A 147 -6.41 -1.88 -11.49
C GLU A 147 -7.17 -0.83 -10.66
N ASP A 148 -6.72 0.43 -10.66
CA ASP A 148 -7.16 1.50 -9.74
C ASP A 148 -7.14 1.09 -8.25
N ASN A 149 -6.16 0.29 -7.85
CA ASN A 149 -5.98 -0.15 -6.47
C ASN A 149 -5.34 0.96 -5.62
N LEU A 150 -6.18 1.84 -5.09
CA LEU A 150 -5.78 3.00 -4.30
C LEU A 150 -5.04 2.66 -2.99
N VAL A 151 -5.26 1.46 -2.41
CA VAL A 151 -4.57 1.04 -1.18
C VAL A 151 -3.09 0.80 -1.47
N VAL A 152 -2.79 0.04 -2.52
CA VAL A 152 -1.39 -0.22 -2.93
C VAL A 152 -0.73 1.04 -3.48
N MET A 153 -1.48 1.88 -4.22
CA MET A 153 -0.97 3.17 -4.66
C MET A 153 -0.60 4.09 -3.49
N ARG A 154 -1.38 4.12 -2.41
CA ARG A 154 -1.04 4.90 -1.20
C ARG A 154 0.26 4.41 -0.56
N GLU A 155 0.43 3.09 -0.48
CA GLU A 155 1.60 2.46 0.14
C GLU A 155 2.88 2.66 -0.68
N LEU A 156 2.82 2.45 -1.99
CA LEU A 156 4.01 2.39 -2.86
C LEU A 156 4.20 3.60 -3.76
N GLY A 157 3.17 4.43 -3.93
CA GLY A 157 3.09 5.51 -4.92
C GLY A 157 3.68 6.82 -4.46
N VAL A 158 4.44 6.87 -3.37
CA VAL A 158 5.15 8.09 -2.96
C VAL A 158 6.36 8.31 -3.88
N PRO A 159 6.44 9.45 -4.59
CA PRO A 159 7.58 9.76 -5.45
C PRO A 159 8.91 9.71 -4.69
N GLY A 160 9.95 9.17 -5.34
CA GLY A 160 11.26 8.97 -4.73
C GLY A 160 11.37 7.88 -3.65
N MET A 161 10.28 7.22 -3.22
CA MET A 161 10.30 6.23 -2.13
C MET A 161 11.32 5.10 -2.33
N LEU A 162 11.53 4.66 -3.57
CA LEU A 162 12.47 3.59 -3.90
C LEU A 162 13.85 4.08 -4.34
N LEU A 163 14.11 5.39 -4.38
CA LEU A 163 15.34 5.93 -4.95
C LEU A 163 16.59 5.42 -4.25
N ASP A 164 16.61 5.47 -2.92
CA ASP A 164 17.75 5.02 -2.11
C ASP A 164 17.98 3.51 -2.28
N GLN A 165 16.90 2.72 -2.30
CA GLN A 165 16.97 1.27 -2.53
C GLN A 165 17.52 0.96 -3.92
N ILE A 166 17.08 1.69 -4.95
CA ILE A 166 17.57 1.56 -6.33
C ILE A 166 19.07 1.87 -6.39
N GLN A 167 19.50 3.01 -5.85
CA GLN A 167 20.90 3.42 -5.89
C GLN A 167 21.82 2.44 -5.14
N GLU A 168 21.38 1.97 -3.97
CA GLU A 168 22.12 0.99 -3.19
C GLU A 168 22.21 -0.35 -3.91
N SER A 169 21.11 -0.80 -4.53
CA SER A 169 21.10 -2.01 -5.35
C SER A 169 22.04 -1.88 -6.55
N VAL A 170 22.08 -0.73 -7.22
CA VAL A 170 23.02 -0.47 -8.33
C VAL A 170 24.48 -0.63 -7.89
N LYS A 171 24.85 -0.07 -6.74
CA LYS A 171 26.21 -0.23 -6.18
C LYS A 171 26.55 -1.70 -5.95
N LYS A 172 25.62 -2.46 -5.36
CA LYS A 172 25.78 -3.90 -5.11
C LYS A 172 25.88 -4.71 -6.40
N VAL A 173 25.07 -4.40 -7.42
CA VAL A 173 25.13 -5.09 -8.72
C VAL A 173 26.46 -4.80 -9.42
N ARG A 174 27.00 -3.58 -9.29
CA ARG A 174 28.30 -3.21 -9.88
C ARG A 174 29.49 -3.88 -9.18
N SER A 175 29.36 -4.28 -7.92
CA SER A 175 30.45 -4.90 -7.15
C SER A 175 30.54 -6.42 -7.29
N ILE A 176 29.58 -7.06 -7.97
CA ILE A 176 29.57 -8.51 -8.19
C ILE A 176 29.94 -8.89 -9.63
N PRO A 177 30.64 -10.01 -9.85
CA PRO A 177 30.82 -10.55 -11.18
C PRO A 177 29.49 -11.08 -11.70
N LEU A 178 29.05 -10.57 -12.85
CA LEU A 178 27.85 -11.03 -13.54
C LEU A 178 28.23 -12.03 -14.61
N ARG A 179 27.30 -12.95 -14.93
CA ARG A 179 27.48 -13.79 -16.11
C ARG A 179 27.47 -12.88 -17.34
N THR A 180 28.51 -12.94 -18.15
CA THR A 180 28.46 -12.36 -19.49
C THR A 180 27.46 -13.18 -20.28
N THR A 181 26.28 -12.63 -20.54
CA THR A 181 25.55 -13.09 -21.71
C THR A 181 26.33 -12.56 -22.90
N GLU A 182 27.24 -13.39 -23.44
CA GLU A 182 27.27 -13.46 -24.90
C GLU A 182 25.82 -13.73 -25.28
N ILE A 183 25.16 -12.77 -25.94
CA ILE A 183 23.98 -13.09 -26.72
C ILE A 183 24.44 -14.29 -27.53
N PRO A 184 23.81 -15.48 -27.43
CA PRO A 184 24.15 -16.54 -28.35
C PRO A 184 23.94 -15.91 -29.72
N GLN A 185 25.03 -15.65 -30.46
CA GLN A 185 24.93 -15.49 -31.89
C GLN A 185 24.10 -16.69 -32.29
N LYS A 186 22.93 -16.46 -32.89
CA LYS A 186 22.19 -17.54 -33.53
C LYS A 186 23.24 -18.24 -34.39
N GLN A 187 23.75 -19.38 -33.92
CA GLN A 187 24.31 -20.35 -34.82
C GLN A 187 23.16 -20.57 -35.77
N ALA A 188 23.38 -20.22 -37.03
CA ALA A 188 22.51 -20.66 -38.10
C ALA A 188 22.48 -22.18 -37.97
N VAL A 189 21.49 -22.68 -37.23
CA VAL A 189 21.04 -24.03 -37.38
C VAL A 189 20.60 -24.06 -38.82
N LYS A 190 21.40 -24.73 -39.65
CA LYS A 190 20.97 -25.17 -40.97
C LYS A 190 19.69 -25.94 -40.72
N THR A 191 18.57 -25.31 -40.99
CA THR A 191 17.33 -26.03 -41.25
C THR A 191 17.59 -26.75 -42.56
N ASP A 192 17.98 -28.03 -42.46
CA ASP A 192 17.58 -28.97 -43.49
C ASP A 192 16.04 -28.98 -43.43
N GLU A 193 15.45 -28.17 -44.30
CA GLU A 193 14.01 -28.08 -44.51
C GLU A 193 13.56 -29.38 -45.17
N ASP A 194 13.22 -30.37 -44.35
CA ASP A 194 12.62 -31.62 -44.81
C ASP A 194 11.24 -31.81 -44.13
N TRP A 195 10.38 -30.80 -44.27
CA TRP A 195 8.96 -30.90 -43.91
C TRP A 195 8.04 -30.69 -45.11
N GLN A 196 8.44 -31.13 -46.30
CA GLN A 196 7.48 -31.20 -47.41
C GLN A 196 6.53 -32.38 -47.17
N ILE A 197 5.36 -32.11 -46.60
CA ILE A 197 4.29 -33.11 -46.49
C ILE A 197 3.78 -33.43 -47.90
N GLN A 198 3.98 -34.69 -48.30
CA GLN A 198 3.62 -35.20 -49.61
C GLN A 198 2.12 -35.00 -49.87
N GLY A 199 1.78 -34.09 -50.80
CA GLY A 199 0.39 -33.82 -51.22
C GLY A 199 -0.12 -32.39 -51.00
N GLN A 200 0.67 -31.47 -50.44
CA GLN A 200 0.32 -30.05 -50.42
C GLN A 200 0.96 -29.32 -51.62
N LEU A 201 0.13 -28.57 -52.37
CA LEU A 201 0.62 -27.63 -53.39
C LEU A 201 1.45 -26.54 -52.70
N ASN A 202 2.57 -26.19 -53.33
CA ASN A 202 3.42 -25.09 -52.89
C ASN A 202 2.71 -23.75 -53.15
N ILE A 203 2.89 -22.77 -52.26
CA ILE A 203 2.35 -21.42 -52.43
C ILE A 203 2.89 -20.71 -53.69
N TYR A 204 4.03 -21.17 -54.21
CA TYR A 204 4.60 -20.69 -55.48
C TYR A 204 4.00 -21.36 -56.73
N ASP A 205 3.14 -22.37 -56.58
CA ASP A 205 2.44 -23.01 -57.72
C ASP A 205 1.14 -22.28 -58.10
N LEU A 206 0.78 -21.18 -57.42
CA LEU A 206 -0.45 -20.42 -57.66
C LEU A 206 -0.31 -19.28 -58.68
N GLU A 207 0.85 -19.09 -59.31
CA GLU A 207 1.04 -18.01 -60.30
C GLU A 207 1.05 -18.47 -61.77
N LEU A 208 0.76 -19.73 -62.07
CA LEU A 208 0.64 -20.19 -63.46
C LEU A 208 -0.50 -21.23 -63.63
N ALA A 209 -1.75 -20.75 -63.58
CA ALA A 209 -2.90 -21.31 -64.32
C ALA A 209 -4.08 -20.33 -64.32
#